data_AF-A0A842KI58-F1
#
_entry.id   AF-A0A842KI58-F1
#
_cell.length_a   1.000
_cell.length_b   1.000
_cell.length_c   1.000
_cell.angle_alpha   90.00
_cell.angle_beta   90.00
_cell.angle_gamma   90.00
#
_symmetry.space_group_name_H-M   'P 1'
#
loop_
_entity.id
_entity.type
_entity.pdbx_description
1 polymer ?
#
loop_
_entity_poly.entity_id
_entity_poly.type
_entity_poly.pdbx_seq_one_letter_code
_entity_poly.pdbx_strand_id
1 'polypeptide(L)'
;MEGKKGFIEGNNISRNCYPIYLYKTSDTKISKNIEGVQFLDSKNNSFEENFLEQNQRYGLYLGTGCVGNKIIRNIFVENIPNARDESINIWNENYWSDYIGLKIRILWISGVSYYIPKFSFECNPRIEK
;
A
#
# COMPACT_ATOMS: atom_id res chain seq x y z
N MET A 1 -4.32 -15.52 -0.43
CA MET A 1 -4.22 -16.09 -1.78
C MET A 1 -2.79 -16.53 -2.01
N GLU A 2 -2.61 -17.67 -2.66
CA GLU A 2 -1.36 -18.14 -3.24
C GLU A 2 -1.62 -18.39 -4.73
N GLY A 3 -0.70 -18.01 -5.61
CA GLY A 3 -0.88 -18.21 -7.04
C GLY A 3 -0.14 -17.21 -7.92
N LYS A 4 -0.38 -17.33 -9.23
CA LYS A 4 0.25 -16.51 -10.26
C LYS A 4 -0.81 -15.96 -11.21
N LYS A 5 -0.68 -14.70 -11.66
CA LYS A 5 -1.60 -14.04 -12.60
C LYS A 5 -3.06 -13.94 -12.10
N GLY A 6 -3.24 -13.53 -10.84
CA GLY A 6 -4.55 -13.29 -10.25
C GLY A 6 -5.07 -11.85 -10.43
N PHE A 7 -6.34 -11.65 -10.11
CA PHE A 7 -6.98 -10.34 -10.02
C PHE A 7 -7.82 -10.25 -8.75
N ILE A 8 -7.62 -9.19 -7.96
CA ILE A 8 -8.44 -8.86 -6.78
C ILE A 8 -8.91 -7.42 -6.96
N GLU A 9 -10.14 -7.22 -7.41
CA GLU A 9 -10.65 -5.88 -7.72
C GLU A 9 -11.96 -5.57 -6.99
N GLY A 10 -12.10 -4.33 -6.51
CA GLY A 10 -13.39 -3.76 -6.10
C GLY A 10 -13.97 -4.34 -4.82
N ASN A 11 -13.13 -4.85 -3.91
CA ASN A 11 -13.61 -5.47 -2.68
C ASN A 11 -13.69 -4.44 -1.54
N ASN A 12 -14.82 -4.46 -0.82
CA ASN A 12 -14.99 -3.75 0.44
C ASN A 12 -14.82 -4.74 1.59
N ILE A 13 -13.62 -4.84 2.17
CA ILE A 13 -13.26 -5.93 3.09
C ILE A 13 -13.15 -5.40 4.51
N SER A 14 -14.29 -5.05 5.11
CA SER A 14 -14.31 -4.45 6.44
C SER A 14 -14.22 -5.44 7.60
N ARG A 15 -13.72 -4.98 8.75
CA ARG A 15 -13.68 -5.73 10.04
C ARG A 15 -12.85 -7.02 10.02
N ASN A 16 -11.69 -7.00 9.36
CA ASN A 16 -10.77 -8.15 9.33
C ASN A 16 -9.39 -7.77 9.88
N CYS A 17 -8.72 -8.71 10.55
CA CYS A 17 -7.34 -8.50 11.02
C CYS A 17 -6.31 -8.50 9.88
N TYR A 18 -6.60 -9.28 8.81
CA TYR A 18 -5.80 -9.37 7.58
C TYR A 18 -6.72 -9.46 6.36
N PRO A 19 -7.32 -8.34 5.93
CA PRO A 19 -8.34 -8.32 4.87
C PRO A 19 -7.87 -8.96 3.56
N ILE A 20 -6.69 -8.57 3.07
CA ILE A 20 -6.05 -9.20 1.90
C ILE A 20 -4.68 -9.71 2.31
N TYR A 21 -4.50 -11.02 2.25
CA TYR A 21 -3.22 -11.68 2.54
C TYR A 21 -2.69 -12.37 1.29
N LEU A 22 -1.59 -11.88 0.73
CA LEU A 22 -0.87 -12.52 -0.37
C LEU A 22 0.33 -13.29 0.17
N TYR A 23 0.37 -14.59 -0.10
CA TYR A 23 1.49 -15.46 0.24
C TYR A 23 2.04 -16.11 -1.03
N LYS A 24 3.35 -16.01 -1.26
CA LYS A 24 4.02 -16.59 -2.44
C LYS A 24 3.30 -16.28 -3.76
N THR A 25 2.76 -15.07 -3.87
CA THR A 25 1.95 -14.65 -5.01
C THR A 25 2.78 -13.84 -5.98
N SER A 26 2.55 -14.04 -7.28
CA SER A 26 3.24 -13.28 -8.33
C SER A 26 2.33 -12.81 -9.45
N ASP A 27 2.72 -11.72 -10.11
CA ASP A 27 2.06 -11.16 -11.30
C ASP A 27 0.54 -10.91 -11.10
N THR A 28 0.11 -10.59 -9.88
CA THR A 28 -1.29 -10.36 -9.52
C THR A 28 -1.60 -8.87 -9.47
N LYS A 29 -2.79 -8.47 -9.94
CA LYS A 29 -3.29 -7.10 -9.81
C LYS A 29 -4.29 -7.00 -8.67
N ILE A 30 -4.10 -6.03 -7.79
CA ILE A 30 -4.99 -5.69 -6.69
C ILE A 30 -5.39 -4.22 -6.82
N SER A 31 -6.68 -3.96 -7.01
CA SER A 31 -7.15 -2.58 -7.20
C SER A 31 -8.53 -2.27 -6.63
N LYS A 32 -8.76 -1.00 -6.26
CA LYS A 32 -10.06 -0.51 -5.78
C LYS A 32 -10.57 -1.25 -4.53
N ASN A 33 -9.68 -1.71 -3.67
CA ASN A 33 -10.05 -2.36 -2.42
C ASN A 33 -10.06 -1.36 -1.26
N ILE A 34 -10.94 -1.63 -0.29
CA ILE A 34 -11.06 -0.89 0.96
C ILE A 34 -10.64 -1.83 2.08
N GLU A 35 -9.58 -1.46 2.82
CA GLU A 35 -8.99 -2.12 4.01
C GLU A 35 -7.61 -2.76 3.83
N GLY A 36 -6.92 -2.95 4.96
CA GLY A 36 -5.50 -3.25 5.08
C GLY A 36 -5.02 -4.51 4.37
N VAL A 37 -3.79 -4.47 3.87
CA VAL A 37 -3.25 -5.51 3.00
C VAL A 37 -1.88 -5.96 3.47
N GLN A 38 -1.63 -7.27 3.40
CA GLN A 38 -0.36 -7.86 3.80
C GLN A 38 0.20 -8.79 2.72
N PHE A 39 1.45 -8.55 2.33
CA PHE A 39 2.19 -9.40 1.41
C PHE A 39 3.31 -10.12 2.16
N LEU A 40 3.48 -11.40 1.88
CA LEU A 40 4.60 -12.22 2.35
C LEU A 40 5.17 -13.05 1.20
N ASP A 41 6.49 -12.96 0.98
CA ASP A 41 7.22 -13.63 -0.13
C ASP A 41 6.54 -13.47 -1.50
N SER A 42 5.88 -12.34 -1.72
CA SER A 42 5.08 -12.05 -2.92
C SER A 42 5.79 -11.03 -3.79
N LYS A 43 5.88 -11.30 -5.09
CA LYS A 43 6.80 -10.60 -6.01
C LYS A 43 6.09 -10.14 -7.27
N ASN A 44 6.49 -8.99 -7.83
CA ASN A 44 6.00 -8.50 -9.12
C ASN A 44 4.47 -8.32 -9.20
N ASN A 45 3.81 -7.99 -8.09
CA ASN A 45 2.38 -7.67 -8.08
C ASN A 45 2.15 -6.18 -8.30
N SER A 46 0.97 -5.84 -8.79
CA SER A 46 0.51 -4.47 -8.98
C SER A 46 -0.59 -4.18 -7.95
N PHE A 47 -0.37 -3.19 -7.09
CA PHE A 47 -1.29 -2.73 -6.05
C PHE A 47 -1.66 -1.28 -6.36
N GLU A 48 -2.83 -1.08 -6.97
CA GLU A 48 -3.18 0.18 -7.64
C GLU A 48 -4.55 0.72 -7.22
N GLU A 49 -4.66 2.03 -6.96
CA GLU A 49 -5.96 2.69 -6.78
C GLU A 49 -6.82 2.08 -5.65
N ASN A 50 -6.18 1.60 -4.58
CA ASN A 50 -6.84 1.13 -3.36
C ASN A 50 -7.00 2.26 -2.35
N PHE A 51 -8.04 2.18 -1.53
CA PHE A 51 -8.36 3.15 -0.49
C PHE A 51 -8.26 2.48 0.89
N LEU A 52 -7.18 2.72 1.60
CA LEU A 52 -6.83 2.02 2.84
C LEU A 52 -7.03 2.95 4.02
N GLU A 53 -8.14 2.78 4.73
CA GLU A 53 -8.55 3.69 5.82
C GLU A 53 -8.66 2.98 7.17
N GLN A 54 -8.25 3.66 8.26
CA GLN A 54 -8.50 3.30 9.66
C GLN A 54 -8.07 1.89 10.08
N ASN A 55 -7.01 1.37 9.45
CA ASN A 55 -6.48 0.05 9.78
C ASN A 55 -5.71 0.05 11.10
N GLN A 56 -6.10 -0.86 12.00
CA GLN A 56 -5.50 -0.98 13.33
C GLN A 56 -4.10 -1.62 13.35
N ARG A 57 -3.55 -2.05 12.20
CA ARG A 57 -2.22 -2.65 12.15
C ARG A 57 -1.29 -2.04 11.11
N TYR A 58 -1.67 -2.03 9.84
CA TYR A 58 -1.00 -1.37 8.72
C TYR A 58 -2.04 -1.10 7.64
N GLY A 59 -1.91 0.01 6.89
CA GLY A 59 -2.62 0.14 5.62
C GLY A 59 -2.10 -0.86 4.59
N LEU A 60 -0.77 -0.91 4.39
CA LEU A 60 -0.11 -1.96 3.59
C LEU A 60 1.17 -2.43 4.27
N TYR A 61 1.35 -3.74 4.43
CA TYR A 61 2.59 -4.35 4.89
C TYR A 61 3.21 -5.22 3.79
N LEU A 62 4.43 -4.90 3.39
CA LEU A 62 5.27 -5.68 2.48
C LEU A 62 6.42 -6.28 3.30
N GLY A 63 6.29 -7.56 3.65
CA GLY A 63 7.27 -8.25 4.48
C GLY A 63 8.56 -8.57 3.75
N THR A 64 9.53 -9.11 4.50
CA THR A 64 10.80 -9.58 3.96
C THR A 64 10.59 -10.53 2.77
N GLY A 65 11.30 -10.27 1.66
CA GLY A 65 11.23 -11.08 0.43
C GLY A 65 10.14 -10.64 -0.56
N CYS A 66 9.31 -9.67 -0.21
CA CYS A 66 8.35 -9.06 -1.12
C CYS A 66 9.04 -8.04 -2.03
N VAL A 67 9.45 -8.44 -3.24
CA VAL A 67 10.26 -7.61 -4.14
C VAL A 67 9.58 -7.33 -5.48
N GLY A 68 9.86 -6.17 -6.06
CA GLY A 68 9.39 -5.80 -7.39
C GLY A 68 7.90 -5.52 -7.48
N ASN A 69 7.19 -5.41 -6.35
CA ASN A 69 5.79 -5.01 -6.36
C ASN A 69 5.68 -3.51 -6.69
N LYS A 70 4.62 -3.14 -7.40
CA LYS A 70 4.32 -1.76 -7.81
C LYS A 70 3.12 -1.26 -7.01
N ILE A 71 3.33 -0.22 -6.21
CA ILE A 71 2.32 0.38 -5.35
C ILE A 71 2.04 1.77 -5.90
N ILE A 72 0.92 1.93 -6.61
CA ILE A 72 0.67 3.12 -7.43
C ILE A 72 -0.71 3.72 -7.15
N ARG A 73 -0.79 5.05 -6.96
CA ARG A 73 -2.07 5.79 -6.82
C ARG A 73 -3.02 5.25 -5.72
N ASN A 74 -2.49 4.70 -4.64
CA ASN A 74 -3.29 4.29 -3.49
C ASN A 74 -3.44 5.45 -2.50
N ILE A 75 -4.52 5.42 -1.72
CA ILE A 75 -4.87 6.42 -0.73
C ILE A 75 -4.83 5.77 0.65
N PHE A 76 -3.98 6.26 1.55
CA PHE A 76 -3.80 5.72 2.89
C PHE A 76 -4.24 6.75 3.94
N VAL A 77 -5.27 6.45 4.73
CA VAL A 77 -5.90 7.41 5.65
C VAL A 77 -6.06 6.83 7.05
N GLU A 78 -5.57 7.53 8.07
CA GLU A 78 -5.82 7.25 9.50
C GLU A 78 -5.54 5.79 9.94
N ASN A 79 -4.66 5.07 9.24
CA ASN A 79 -4.13 3.78 9.70
C ASN A 79 -3.13 4.01 10.85
N ILE A 80 -2.93 3.04 11.77
CA ILE A 80 -1.98 3.23 12.89
C ILE A 80 -0.57 3.51 12.34
N PRO A 81 -0.02 2.63 11.48
CA PRO A 81 0.94 2.99 10.46
C PRO A 81 0.31 2.85 9.08
N ASN A 82 0.63 3.82 8.23
CA ASN A 82 0.04 3.93 6.91
C ASN A 82 0.56 2.85 5.95
N ALA A 83 1.86 2.59 5.93
CA ALA A 83 2.42 1.38 5.34
C ALA A 83 3.76 1.02 5.97
N ARG A 84 4.20 -0.21 5.68
CA ARG A 84 5.53 -0.71 6.02
C ARG A 84 6.07 -1.53 4.86
N ASP A 85 7.23 -1.14 4.38
CA ASP A 85 7.96 -1.85 3.33
C ASP A 85 9.33 -2.28 3.85
N GLU A 86 9.53 -3.59 3.95
CA GLU A 86 10.79 -4.19 4.41
C GLU A 86 11.65 -4.71 3.25
N SER A 87 11.31 -4.38 2.01
CA SER A 87 11.95 -4.95 0.83
C SER A 87 12.11 -3.91 -0.29
N ILE A 88 12.44 -4.36 -1.51
CA ILE A 88 12.67 -3.48 -2.65
C ILE A 88 11.40 -3.46 -3.50
N ASN A 89 10.49 -2.53 -3.20
CA ASN A 89 9.28 -2.28 -3.99
C ASN A 89 9.25 -0.85 -4.55
N ILE A 90 8.39 -0.64 -5.53
CA ILE A 90 8.29 0.62 -6.28
C ILE A 90 7.02 1.33 -5.83
N TRP A 91 7.17 2.57 -5.38
CA TRP A 91 6.07 3.41 -4.91
C TRP A 91 5.95 4.64 -5.80
N ASN A 92 4.76 4.89 -6.35
CA ASN A 92 4.52 6.05 -7.20
C ASN A 92 3.12 6.66 -6.96
N GLU A 93 3.01 7.99 -6.93
CA GLU A 93 1.73 8.72 -6.88
C GLU A 93 0.75 8.34 -5.73
N ASN A 94 1.23 7.80 -4.61
CA ASN A 94 0.37 7.45 -3.46
C ASN A 94 0.10 8.65 -2.53
N TYR A 95 -1.04 8.64 -1.84
CA TYR A 95 -1.44 9.66 -0.86
C TYR A 95 -1.42 9.10 0.57
N TRP A 96 -1.03 9.92 1.55
CA TRP A 96 -0.91 9.55 2.96
C TRP A 96 -1.47 10.64 3.87
N SER A 97 -2.37 10.28 4.79
CA SER A 97 -2.99 11.25 5.72
C SER A 97 -2.09 11.73 6.86
N ASP A 98 -1.01 11.04 7.18
CA ASP A 98 -0.10 11.30 8.31
C ASP A 98 1.28 11.78 7.88
N TYR A 99 1.36 12.35 6.67
CA TYR A 99 2.58 12.90 6.06
C TYR A 99 3.38 13.77 7.04
N ILE A 100 4.65 13.43 7.32
CA ILE A 100 5.54 14.11 8.30
C ILE A 100 4.91 14.34 9.70
N GLY A 101 3.91 13.54 10.09
CA GLY A 101 3.10 13.77 11.29
C GLY A 101 2.06 14.89 11.18
N LEU A 102 1.92 15.50 9.99
CA LEU A 102 0.91 16.51 9.68
C LEU A 102 -0.33 15.85 9.08
N LYS A 103 -1.45 15.98 9.80
CA LYS A 103 -2.78 15.52 9.35
C LYS A 103 -3.47 16.57 8.48
N ILE A 104 -3.11 16.66 7.20
CA ILE A 104 -3.62 17.69 6.28
C ILE A 104 -4.73 17.14 5.38
N ARG A 105 -5.99 17.37 5.78
CA ARG A 105 -7.20 16.88 5.07
C ARG A 105 -7.45 17.50 3.69
N ILE A 106 -6.92 18.70 3.40
CA ILE A 106 -7.21 19.37 2.11
C ILE A 106 -6.46 18.73 0.93
N LEU A 107 -5.33 18.07 1.18
CA LEU A 107 -4.58 17.33 0.17
C LEU A 107 -5.32 16.04 -0.27
N TRP A 108 -6.17 15.49 0.59
CA TRP A 108 -7.06 14.37 0.27
C TRP A 108 -8.16 14.78 -0.72
N ILE A 109 -8.79 15.94 -0.50
CA ILE A 109 -9.90 16.44 -1.34
C ILE A 109 -9.42 16.83 -2.74
N SER A 110 -8.20 17.35 -2.85
CA SER A 110 -7.67 17.84 -4.12
C SER A 110 -7.16 16.74 -5.04
N GLY A 111 -7.10 15.48 -4.58
CA GLY A 111 -6.52 14.37 -5.36
C GLY A 111 -5.06 14.61 -5.74
N VAL A 112 -4.39 15.56 -5.09
CA VAL A 112 -2.99 15.89 -5.38
C VAL A 112 -2.13 14.83 -4.71
N SER A 113 -1.78 13.80 -5.46
CA SER A 113 -0.69 12.88 -5.11
C SER A 113 0.58 13.71 -4.92
N TYR A 114 1.11 13.74 -3.70
CA TYR A 114 2.32 14.49 -3.41
C TYR A 114 3.55 13.58 -3.49
N TYR A 115 4.49 13.93 -4.37
CA TYR A 115 5.80 13.31 -4.48
C TYR A 115 6.65 13.70 -3.27
N ILE A 116 7.01 12.74 -2.42
CA ILE A 116 7.87 12.99 -1.25
C ILE A 116 9.33 12.74 -1.67
N PRO A 117 10.21 13.77 -1.63
CA PRO A 117 11.64 13.57 -1.77
C PRO A 117 12.21 12.99 -0.47
N LYS A 118 12.84 11.82 -0.55
CA LYS A 118 13.81 11.10 0.32
C LYS A 118 13.90 11.27 1.86
N PHE A 119 13.27 12.24 2.51
CA PHE A 119 13.55 12.62 3.90
C PHE A 119 12.29 12.86 4.74
N SER A 120 11.35 11.93 4.70
CA SER A 120 10.41 11.75 5.79
C SER A 120 10.22 10.26 6.01
N PHE A 121 10.63 9.79 7.19
CA PHE A 121 10.76 8.38 7.50
C PHE A 121 9.74 7.97 8.55
N GLU A 122 8.83 7.07 8.17
CA GLU A 122 8.87 5.70 8.68
C GLU A 122 9.07 4.76 7.48
N CYS A 123 10.31 4.31 7.30
CA CYS A 123 10.83 3.35 6.30
C CYS A 123 10.86 3.74 4.80
N ASN A 124 12.09 3.99 4.31
CA ASN A 124 12.53 4.26 2.93
C ASN A 124 11.98 3.27 1.86
N PRO A 125 11.03 3.66 1.00
CA PRO A 125 10.88 3.03 -0.30
C PRO A 125 11.97 3.55 -1.25
N ARG A 126 12.67 2.64 -1.92
CA ARG A 126 13.69 3.00 -2.93
C ARG A 126 12.98 3.41 -4.22
N ILE A 127 12.83 4.72 -4.42
CA ILE A 127 12.30 5.30 -5.66
C ILE A 127 13.40 5.27 -6.75
N GLU A 128 13.11 4.69 -7.91
CA GLU A 128 13.99 4.76 -9.10
C GLU A 128 13.94 6.17 -9.72
N LYS A 129 15.10 6.61 -10.23
CA LYS A 129 15.29 7.92 -10.87
C LYS A 129 14.66 7.97 -12.26
#